data_AF-A0A8S9IT76-F1
#
_entry.id   AF-A0A8S9IT76-F1
#
_cell.length_a   1.000
_cell.length_b   1.000
_cell.length_c   1.000
_cell.angle_alpha   90.00
_cell.angle_beta   90.00
_cell.angle_gamma   90.00
#
_symmetry.space_group_name_H-M   'P 1'
#
loop_
_entity.id
_entity.type
_entity.pdbx_description
1 polymer ?
#
loop_
_entity_poly.entity_id
_entity_poly.type
_entity_poly.pdbx_seq_one_letter_code
_entity_poly.pdbx_strand_id
1 'polypeptide(L)'
;MESNRVKFLENKTLLVTGASGFLAKVFVERVLSLQPNVKRLYLLVRASAYVCGERLGLIQEIPFAMGETLHRKNKVDINTEMQLVEQKSKQLAEQGCSEEETKHAMRDLGLKRAKLFGLPNTYAFTKVMGEMFLGHYRENMSIVIIRPTMITSTFSDPFPGWIEGVKTLDTAILSYGKGMLTCFLIDQKSSM
;
A
#
# COMPACT_ATOMS: atom_id res chain seq x y z
N MET A 1 -14.45 -29.50 -8.49
CA MET A 1 -13.34 -28.84 -9.22
C MET A 1 -12.35 -28.08 -8.32
N GLU A 2 -12.72 -27.66 -7.10
CA GLU A 2 -11.81 -26.92 -6.19
C GLU A 2 -10.59 -27.74 -5.72
N SER A 3 -10.72 -29.06 -5.55
CA SER A 3 -9.66 -29.92 -5.00
C SER A 3 -8.35 -29.92 -5.81
N ASN A 4 -8.40 -29.79 -7.15
CA ASN A 4 -7.17 -29.78 -7.97
C ASN A 4 -6.40 -28.46 -7.90
N ARG A 5 -7.06 -27.33 -7.65
CA ARG A 5 -6.40 -26.01 -7.60
C ARG A 5 -5.68 -25.79 -6.28
N VAL A 6 -6.28 -26.24 -5.18
CA VAL A 6 -5.69 -26.21 -3.83
C VAL A 6 -4.43 -27.09 -3.79
N LYS A 7 -4.53 -28.33 -4.31
CA LYS A 7 -3.39 -29.23 -4.45
C LYS A 7 -2.25 -28.66 -5.28
N PHE A 8 -2.55 -27.82 -6.28
CA PHE A 8 -1.50 -27.18 -7.06
C PHE A 8 -0.63 -26.25 -6.19
N LEU A 9 -1.16 -25.59 -5.17
CA LEU A 9 -0.38 -24.64 -4.35
C LEU A 9 0.41 -25.33 -3.23
N GLU A 10 0.15 -26.60 -2.98
CA GLU A 10 0.76 -27.38 -1.91
C GLU A 10 2.29 -27.43 -2.05
N ASN A 11 2.98 -27.15 -0.93
CA ASN A 11 4.43 -27.09 -0.81
C ASN A 11 5.14 -26.12 -1.77
N LYS A 12 4.40 -25.24 -2.47
CA LYS A 12 5.00 -24.23 -3.34
C LYS A 12 5.49 -23.02 -2.56
N THR A 13 6.49 -22.36 -3.12
CA THR A 13 6.91 -21.01 -2.73
C THR A 13 6.29 -20.03 -3.72
N LEU A 14 5.55 -19.06 -3.22
CA LEU A 14 4.85 -18.08 -4.04
C LEU A 14 5.51 -16.72 -3.90
N LEU A 15 5.78 -16.04 -5.02
CA LEU A 15 6.15 -14.62 -5.06
C LEU A 15 4.99 -13.84 -5.68
N VAL A 16 4.42 -12.92 -4.91
CA VAL A 16 3.36 -12.03 -5.40
C VAL A 16 3.93 -10.63 -5.51
N THR A 17 4.17 -10.21 -6.75
CA THR A 17 4.45 -8.81 -7.08
C THR A 17 3.13 -8.05 -7.20
N GLY A 18 3.12 -6.76 -6.86
CA GLY A 18 1.90 -5.97 -6.88
C GLY A 18 0.82 -6.47 -5.91
N ALA A 19 1.21 -7.08 -4.77
CA ALA A 19 0.31 -7.69 -3.79
C ALA A 19 -0.83 -6.78 -3.29
N SER A 20 -0.70 -5.46 -3.43
CA SER A 20 -1.73 -4.49 -3.09
C SER A 20 -2.73 -4.17 -4.20
N GLY A 21 -2.54 -4.71 -5.40
CA GLY A 21 -3.46 -4.56 -6.52
C GLY A 21 -4.77 -5.29 -6.25
N PHE A 22 -5.84 -4.93 -6.97
CA PHE A 22 -7.18 -5.48 -6.76
C PHE A 22 -7.18 -7.02 -6.82
N LEU A 23 -6.68 -7.60 -7.92
CA LEU A 23 -6.67 -9.05 -8.11
C LEU A 23 -5.69 -9.77 -7.17
N ALA A 24 -4.51 -9.18 -6.95
CA ALA A 24 -3.49 -9.77 -6.10
C ALA A 24 -3.95 -9.87 -4.63
N LYS A 25 -4.70 -8.87 -4.13
CA LYS A 25 -5.31 -8.92 -2.80
C LYS A 25 -6.28 -10.09 -2.65
N VAL A 26 -7.16 -10.29 -3.63
CA VAL A 26 -8.11 -11.41 -3.63
C VAL A 26 -7.36 -12.74 -3.67
N PHE A 27 -6.31 -12.85 -4.49
CA PHE A 27 -5.48 -14.05 -4.53
C PHE A 27 -4.81 -14.33 -3.18
N VAL A 28 -4.19 -13.34 -2.57
CA VAL A 28 -3.52 -13.48 -1.27
C VAL A 28 -4.51 -13.82 -0.16
N GLU A 29 -5.68 -13.16 -0.13
CA GLU A 29 -6.78 -13.52 0.78
C GLU A 29 -7.17 -14.99 0.61
N ARG A 30 -7.39 -15.46 -0.62
CA ARG A 30 -7.76 -16.85 -0.85
C ARG A 30 -6.68 -17.85 -0.45
N VAL A 31 -5.41 -17.52 -0.66
CA VAL A 31 -4.30 -18.35 -0.17
C VAL A 31 -4.30 -18.43 1.36
N LEU A 32 -4.55 -17.31 2.04
CA LEU A 32 -4.60 -17.25 3.50
C LEU A 32 -5.86 -17.90 4.08
N SER A 33 -7.00 -17.80 3.41
CA SER A 33 -8.26 -18.39 3.89
C SER A 33 -8.32 -19.90 3.64
N LEU A 34 -7.72 -20.38 2.54
CA LEU A 34 -7.74 -21.81 2.19
C LEU A 34 -6.59 -22.60 2.83
N GLN A 35 -5.51 -21.93 3.25
CA GLN A 35 -4.30 -22.54 3.80
C GLN A 35 -3.85 -23.82 3.07
N PRO A 36 -3.56 -23.79 1.75
CA PRO A 36 -3.30 -24.99 0.96
C PRO A 36 -1.91 -25.63 1.22
N ASN A 37 -1.40 -25.61 2.45
CA ASN A 37 -0.04 -26.05 2.82
C ASN A 37 1.06 -25.39 1.98
N VAL A 38 0.95 -24.07 1.76
CA VAL A 38 1.97 -23.29 1.05
C VAL A 38 3.23 -23.19 1.92
N LYS A 39 4.38 -23.52 1.35
CA LYS A 39 5.66 -23.53 2.07
C LYS A 39 6.08 -22.12 2.51
N ARG A 40 5.96 -21.16 1.59
CA ARG A 40 6.34 -19.76 1.85
C ARG A 40 5.68 -18.80 0.86
N LEU A 41 5.26 -17.65 1.36
CA LEU A 41 4.69 -16.56 0.58
C LEU A 41 5.59 -15.32 0.69
N TYR A 42 6.15 -14.88 -0.43
CA TYR A 42 6.89 -13.63 -0.57
C TYR A 42 5.98 -12.56 -1.16
N LEU A 43 5.85 -11.44 -0.47
CA LEU A 43 4.99 -10.33 -0.86
C LEU A 43 5.84 -9.08 -1.05
N LEU A 44 5.77 -8.51 -2.25
CA LEU A 44 6.39 -7.21 -2.53
C LEU A 44 5.40 -6.09 -2.23
N VAL A 45 5.58 -5.40 -1.10
CA VAL A 45 4.69 -4.35 -0.59
C VAL A 45 5.49 -3.06 -0.39
N ARG A 46 5.25 -2.05 -1.23
CA ARG A 46 5.93 -0.74 -1.12
C ARG A 46 5.81 -0.11 0.29
N ALA A 47 6.93 0.33 0.87
CA ALA A 47 7.08 0.94 2.21
C ALA A 47 6.56 2.39 2.30
N SER A 48 5.33 2.68 1.87
CA SER A 48 4.81 4.06 1.91
C SER A 48 4.49 4.59 3.31
N ALA A 49 4.53 3.75 4.34
CA ALA A 49 4.17 4.10 5.72
C ALA A 49 5.36 4.39 6.65
N TYR A 50 6.57 3.99 6.26
CA TYR A 50 7.74 4.19 7.12
C TYR A 50 8.43 5.52 6.82
N VAL A 51 8.35 5.97 5.56
CA VAL A 51 8.93 7.22 5.06
C VAL A 51 7.81 8.26 4.90
N CYS A 52 7.42 8.89 6.00
CA CYS A 52 6.35 9.91 6.02
C CYS A 52 6.84 11.31 6.42
N GLY A 53 8.15 11.51 6.56
CA GLY A 53 8.76 12.83 6.84
C GLY A 53 8.57 13.36 8.26
N GLU A 54 7.81 12.67 9.12
CA GLU A 54 7.53 13.13 10.49
C GLU A 54 8.46 12.51 11.55
N ARG A 55 9.13 11.40 11.22
CA ARG A 55 10.04 10.70 12.14
C ARG A 55 11.47 10.90 11.66
N LEU A 56 12.30 11.43 12.53
CA LEU A 56 13.72 11.65 12.29
C LEU A 56 14.54 10.44 12.76
N GLY A 57 15.66 10.18 12.09
CA GLY A 57 16.63 9.15 12.48
C GLY A 57 16.37 7.77 11.87
N LEU A 58 16.97 6.74 12.48
CA LEU A 58 16.88 5.36 11.98
C LEU A 58 15.49 4.78 12.26
N ILE A 59 14.69 4.62 11.21
CA ILE A 59 13.36 4.00 11.30
C ILE A 59 13.49 2.52 10.98
N GLN A 60 13.23 1.67 11.97
CA GLN A 60 13.16 0.23 11.75
C GLN A 60 11.87 -0.15 11.00
N GLU A 61 11.99 -0.96 9.96
CA GLU A 61 10.86 -1.45 9.17
C GLU A 61 10.15 -2.65 9.81
N ILE A 62 9.72 -2.49 11.06
CA ILE A 62 9.00 -3.51 11.80
C ILE A 62 7.56 -3.59 11.29
N PRO A 63 7.06 -4.78 10.88
CA PRO A 63 5.66 -4.95 10.46
C PRO A 63 4.68 -4.45 11.52
N PHE A 64 3.62 -3.77 11.08
CA PHE A 64 2.58 -3.27 11.98
C PHE A 64 1.74 -4.42 12.55
N ALA A 65 1.55 -4.41 13.87
CA ALA A 65 0.56 -5.28 14.52
C ALA A 65 -0.87 -4.79 14.24
N MET A 66 -1.86 -5.68 14.40
CA MET A 66 -3.27 -5.30 14.24
C MET A 66 -3.65 -4.10 15.10
N GLY A 67 -4.13 -3.06 14.43
CA GLY A 67 -4.55 -1.80 15.04
C GLY A 67 -3.42 -0.88 15.49
N GLU A 68 -2.15 -1.20 15.26
CA GLU A 68 -1.03 -0.31 15.57
C GLU A 68 -0.99 0.92 14.65
N THR A 69 -0.60 2.08 15.17
CA THR A 69 -0.46 3.30 14.36
C THR A 69 0.89 3.93 14.55
N LEU A 70 1.30 4.79 13.59
CA LEU A 70 2.58 5.49 13.64
C LEU A 70 2.75 6.32 14.92
N HIS A 71 1.67 6.89 15.44
CA HIS A 71 1.72 7.72 16.64
C HIS A 71 1.38 6.98 17.94
N ARG A 72 0.99 5.70 17.89
CA ARG A 72 0.56 4.86 19.05
C ARG A 72 -0.55 5.44 19.95
N LYS A 73 -1.06 6.64 19.66
CA LYS A 73 -2.15 7.31 20.40
C LYS A 73 -3.52 6.74 20.06
N ASN A 74 -3.70 6.35 18.79
CA ASN A 74 -4.95 5.81 18.27
C ASN A 74 -4.73 4.37 17.81
N LYS A 75 -5.76 3.53 17.91
CA LYS A 75 -5.77 2.21 17.28
C LYS A 75 -6.67 2.22 16.06
N VAL A 76 -6.24 1.54 15.00
CA VAL A 76 -7.07 1.32 13.82
C VAL A 76 -7.93 0.08 14.06
N ASP A 77 -9.23 0.26 14.18
CA ASP A 77 -10.18 -0.84 14.10
C ASP A 77 -10.76 -0.87 12.68
N ILE A 78 -10.41 -1.91 11.93
CA ILE A 78 -10.76 -2.00 10.51
C ILE A 78 -12.27 -2.14 10.31
N ASN A 79 -12.96 -2.84 11.21
CA ASN A 79 -14.41 -2.99 11.12
C ASN A 79 -15.10 -1.65 11.36
N THR A 80 -14.59 -0.87 12.30
CA THR A 80 -15.08 0.49 12.57
C THR A 80 -14.84 1.40 11.37
N GLU A 81 -13.68 1.34 10.73
CA GLU A 81 -13.42 2.10 9.50
C GLU A 81 -14.36 1.70 8.37
N MET A 82 -14.65 0.41 8.19
CA MET A 82 -15.59 -0.08 7.18
C MET A 82 -17.01 0.43 7.43
N GLN A 83 -17.50 0.35 8.68
CA GLN A 83 -18.81 0.88 9.05
C GLN A 83 -18.91 2.38 8.79
N LEU A 84 -17.86 3.13 9.09
CA LEU A 84 -17.81 4.57 8.87
C LEU A 84 -17.86 4.92 7.37
N VAL A 85 -17.18 4.15 6.52
CA VAL A 85 -17.24 4.28 5.05
C VAL A 85 -18.64 3.97 4.53
N GLU A 86 -19.27 2.89 5.00
CA GLU A 86 -20.63 2.51 4.60
C GLU A 86 -21.66 3.57 5.02
N GLN A 87 -21.57 4.07 6.24
CA GLN A 87 -22.45 5.14 6.74
C GLN A 87 -22.30 6.41 5.91
N LYS A 88 -21.06 6.82 5.59
CA LYS A 88 -20.84 7.99 4.74
C LYS A 88 -21.41 7.80 3.35
N SER A 89 -21.22 6.61 2.76
CA SER A 89 -21.76 6.29 1.44
C SER A 89 -23.29 6.35 1.42
N LYS A 90 -23.95 5.81 2.45
CA LYS A 90 -25.42 5.88 2.59
C LYS A 90 -25.90 7.33 2.73
N GLN A 91 -25.24 8.11 3.59
CA GLN A 91 -25.57 9.52 3.78
C GLN A 91 -25.48 10.31 2.47
N LEU A 92 -24.42 10.11 1.66
CA LEU A 92 -24.25 10.81 0.39
C LEU A 92 -25.30 10.39 -0.64
N ALA A 93 -25.69 9.11 -0.64
CA ALA A 93 -26.77 8.61 -1.49
C ALA A 93 -28.13 9.20 -1.12
N GLU A 94 -28.44 9.30 0.17
CA GLU A 94 -29.68 9.92 0.68
C GLU A 94 -29.74 11.43 0.39
N GLN A 95 -28.58 12.10 0.36
CA GLN A 95 -28.47 13.52 0.01
C GLN A 95 -28.63 13.78 -1.50
N GLY A 96 -28.69 12.74 -2.34
CA GLY A 96 -28.81 12.89 -3.78
C GLY A 96 -27.60 13.59 -4.43
N CYS A 97 -26.41 13.49 -3.82
CA CYS A 97 -25.20 14.10 -4.34
C CYS A 97 -24.83 13.56 -5.72
N SER A 98 -24.21 14.40 -6.55
CA SER A 98 -23.63 13.96 -7.82
C SER A 98 -22.47 12.98 -7.61
N GLU A 99 -22.08 12.27 -8.68
CA GLU A 99 -20.96 11.32 -8.65
C GLU A 99 -19.63 12.02 -8.28
N GLU A 100 -19.39 13.23 -8.80
CA GLU A 100 -18.17 13.98 -8.50
C GLU A 100 -18.14 14.50 -7.06
N GLU A 101 -19.26 14.99 -6.54
CA GLU A 101 -19.36 15.39 -5.12
C GLU A 101 -19.14 14.19 -4.20
N THR A 102 -19.73 13.04 -4.55
CA THR A 102 -19.54 11.79 -3.80
C THR A 102 -18.07 11.39 -3.80
N LYS A 103 -17.42 11.40 -4.96
CA LYS A 103 -16.00 11.06 -5.11
C LYS A 103 -15.09 12.00 -4.32
N HIS A 104 -15.37 13.31 -4.33
CA HIS A 104 -14.63 14.29 -3.56
C HIS A 104 -14.80 14.07 -2.05
N ALA A 105 -16.04 13.90 -1.59
CA ALA A 105 -16.35 13.66 -0.18
C ALA A 105 -15.68 12.37 0.34
N MET A 106 -15.69 11.30 -0.45
CA MET A 106 -15.04 10.03 -0.09
C MET A 106 -13.52 10.13 -0.08
N ARG A 107 -12.94 10.89 -1.02
CA ARG A 107 -11.50 11.18 -1.03
C ARG A 107 -11.08 11.94 0.23
N ASP A 108 -11.83 12.99 0.58
CA ASP A 108 -11.57 13.82 1.75
C ASP A 108 -11.71 13.03 3.05
N LEU A 109 -12.74 12.17 3.13
CA LEU A 109 -12.89 11.25 4.25
C LEU A 109 -11.65 10.38 4.40
N GLY A 110 -11.24 9.70 3.34
CA GLY A 110 -10.06 8.83 3.35
C GLY A 110 -8.79 9.58 3.78
N LEU A 111 -8.58 10.80 3.29
CA LEU A 111 -7.43 11.62 3.68
C LEU A 111 -7.49 12.01 5.17
N LYS A 112 -8.67 12.36 5.69
CA LYS A 112 -8.87 12.64 7.12
C LYS A 112 -8.58 11.40 7.96
N ARG A 113 -9.05 10.22 7.56
CA ARG A 113 -8.76 8.96 8.27
C ARG A 113 -7.26 8.64 8.26
N ALA A 114 -6.59 8.75 7.11
CA ALA A 114 -5.15 8.49 7.03
C ALA A 114 -4.36 9.40 7.98
N LYS A 115 -4.64 10.71 7.96
CA LYS A 115 -3.98 11.68 8.85
C LYS A 115 -4.25 11.41 10.33
N LEU A 116 -5.46 10.99 10.70
CA LEU A 116 -5.80 10.62 12.08
C LEU A 116 -4.89 9.52 12.66
N PHE A 117 -4.38 8.64 11.79
CA PHE A 117 -3.49 7.54 12.16
C PHE A 117 -2.01 7.81 11.85
N GLY A 118 -1.66 9.05 11.52
CA GLY A 118 -0.29 9.49 11.23
C GLY A 118 0.23 9.13 9.85
N LEU A 119 -0.67 8.82 8.90
CA LEU A 119 -0.30 8.40 7.56
C LEU A 119 -0.51 9.54 6.56
N PRO A 120 0.43 9.77 5.63
CA PRO A 120 0.45 10.97 4.80
C PRO A 120 -0.67 10.98 3.75
N ASN A 121 -1.18 9.81 3.37
CA ASN A 121 -2.24 9.65 2.38
C ASN A 121 -2.95 8.30 2.54
N THR A 122 -4.08 8.16 1.85
CA THR A 122 -4.88 6.92 1.80
C THR A 122 -4.09 5.73 1.25
N TYR A 123 -3.19 5.96 0.29
CA TYR A 123 -2.35 4.90 -0.26
C TYR A 123 -1.47 4.25 0.82
N ALA A 124 -0.72 5.06 1.58
CA ALA A 124 0.08 4.59 2.72
C ALA A 124 -0.81 3.90 3.75
N PHE A 125 -1.96 4.48 4.06
CA PHE A 125 -2.90 3.89 5.01
C PHE A 125 -3.37 2.48 4.59
N THR A 126 -3.77 2.29 3.33
CA THR A 126 -4.19 0.97 2.83
C THR A 126 -3.05 -0.06 2.80
N LYS A 127 -1.80 0.37 2.66
CA LYS A 127 -0.64 -0.53 2.71
C LYS A 127 -0.38 -1.03 4.13
N VAL A 128 -0.43 -0.13 5.11
CA VAL A 128 -0.35 -0.51 6.52
C VAL A 128 -1.44 -1.49 6.88
N MET A 129 -2.69 -1.18 6.56
CA MET A 129 -3.82 -2.09 6.85
C MET A 129 -3.61 -3.46 6.20
N GLY A 130 -3.08 -3.50 4.97
CA GLY A 130 -2.70 -4.75 4.33
C GLY A 130 -1.66 -5.55 5.11
N GLU A 131 -0.58 -4.91 5.58
CA GLU A 131 0.43 -5.58 6.40
C GLU A 131 -0.15 -6.12 7.72
N MET A 132 -1.04 -5.36 8.37
CA MET A 132 -1.73 -5.80 9.59
C MET A 132 -2.55 -7.06 9.35
N PHE A 133 -3.37 -7.07 8.30
CA PHE A 133 -4.18 -8.23 7.90
C PHE A 133 -3.29 -9.45 7.64
N LEU A 134 -2.22 -9.28 6.86
CA LEU A 134 -1.29 -10.36 6.57
C LEU A 134 -0.66 -10.92 7.85
N GLY A 135 -0.23 -10.05 8.76
CA GLY A 135 0.36 -10.45 10.04
C GLY A 135 -0.61 -11.22 10.93
N HIS A 136 -1.90 -10.86 10.91
CA HIS A 136 -2.94 -11.47 11.73
C HIS A 136 -3.42 -12.83 11.19
N TYR A 137 -3.70 -12.91 9.89
CA TYR A 137 -4.32 -14.07 9.25
C TYR A 137 -3.31 -15.08 8.70
N ARG A 138 -2.00 -14.83 8.82
CA ARG A 138 -0.98 -15.79 8.37
C ARG A 138 -1.01 -17.12 9.13
N GLU A 139 -1.47 -17.12 10.38
CA GLU A 139 -1.36 -18.27 11.29
C GLU A 139 0.06 -18.87 11.27
N ASN A 140 0.21 -20.09 10.76
CA ASN A 140 1.48 -20.82 10.67
C ASN A 140 2.22 -20.59 9.33
N MET A 141 1.63 -19.87 8.38
CA MET A 141 2.22 -19.64 7.06
C MET A 141 3.44 -18.72 7.15
N SER A 142 4.56 -19.17 6.56
CA SER A 142 5.76 -18.35 6.43
C SER A 142 5.53 -17.22 5.42
N ILE A 143 5.37 -15.98 5.90
CA ILE A 143 5.27 -14.79 5.07
C ILE A 143 6.54 -13.95 5.17
N VAL A 144 7.03 -13.48 4.02
CA VAL A 144 8.12 -12.50 3.91
C VAL A 144 7.57 -11.26 3.20
N ILE A 145 7.68 -10.09 3.82
CA ILE A 145 7.30 -8.80 3.23
C ILE A 145 8.57 -8.08 2.80
N ILE A 146 8.66 -7.77 1.51
CA ILE A 146 9.77 -7.00 0.92
C ILE A 146 9.24 -5.62 0.58
N ARG A 147 9.93 -4.56 1.04
CA ARG A 147 9.49 -3.19 0.86
C ARG A 147 10.44 -2.37 0.00
N PRO A 148 10.26 -2.38 -1.33
CA PRO A 148 11.12 -1.59 -2.20
C PRO A 148 10.80 -0.09 -2.05
N THR A 149 11.80 0.74 -2.37
CA THR A 149 11.64 2.17 -2.61
C THR A 149 10.84 2.41 -3.90
N MET A 150 10.68 3.67 -4.30
CA MET A 150 10.10 3.97 -5.62
C MET A 150 10.99 3.35 -6.70
N ILE A 151 10.40 2.51 -7.56
CA ILE A 151 11.06 1.95 -8.73
C ILE A 151 10.73 2.87 -9.91
N THR A 152 11.76 3.37 -10.58
CA THR A 152 11.62 4.25 -11.76
C THR A 152 11.93 3.45 -13.03
N SER A 153 13.16 3.49 -13.52
CA SER A 153 13.60 2.82 -14.73
C SER A 153 14.54 1.66 -14.44
N THR A 154 14.55 0.69 -15.34
CA THR A 154 15.53 -0.40 -15.34
C THR A 154 16.84 0.09 -15.94
N PHE A 155 17.96 -0.08 -15.23
CA PHE A 155 19.28 0.29 -15.76
C PHE A 155 19.80 -0.69 -16.82
N SER A 156 19.57 -2.01 -16.65
CA SER A 156 20.09 -3.04 -17.55
C SER A 156 19.15 -4.24 -17.77
N ASP A 157 18.83 -5.01 -16.73
CA ASP A 157 18.08 -6.28 -16.84
C ASP A 157 16.60 -6.13 -16.45
N PRO A 158 15.62 -6.60 -17.23
CA PRO A 158 15.74 -7.43 -18.45
C PRO A 158 16.02 -6.64 -19.75
N PHE A 159 15.82 -5.33 -19.73
CA PHE A 159 16.25 -4.40 -20.79
C PHE A 159 16.40 -2.99 -20.21
N PRO A 160 17.34 -2.18 -20.73
CA PRO A 160 17.52 -0.81 -20.28
C PRO A 160 16.32 0.05 -20.68
N GLY A 161 15.82 0.83 -19.72
CA GLY A 161 14.69 1.74 -19.91
C GLY A 161 13.32 1.07 -19.85
N TRP A 162 12.46 1.58 -18.99
CA TRP A 162 11.00 1.37 -19.08
C TRP A 162 10.27 2.46 -18.28
N ILE A 163 10.18 3.66 -18.86
CA ILE A 163 9.28 4.70 -18.35
C ILE A 163 8.02 4.65 -19.24
N GLU A 164 7.02 3.88 -18.83
CA GLU A 164 5.70 3.90 -19.45
C GLU A 164 4.92 5.14 -19.00
N GLY A 165 5.07 6.19 -19.81
CA GLY A 165 4.43 7.49 -19.59
C GLY A 165 5.16 8.35 -18.56
N VAL A 166 4.77 9.62 -18.46
CA VAL A 166 5.41 10.58 -17.55
C VAL A 166 4.68 10.58 -16.21
N LYS A 167 5.27 10.00 -15.15
CA LYS A 167 4.66 9.96 -13.81
C LYS A 167 5.53 10.69 -12.78
N THR A 168 4.94 11.69 -12.11
CA THR A 168 5.49 12.41 -10.93
C THR A 168 6.98 12.77 -11.03
N LEU A 169 7.88 11.87 -10.62
CA LEU A 169 9.33 12.07 -10.66
C LEU A 169 9.88 12.04 -12.09
N ASP A 170 9.26 11.30 -13.00
CA ASP A 170 9.68 11.21 -14.40
C ASP A 170 9.58 12.57 -15.09
N THR A 171 8.57 13.40 -14.74
CA THR A 171 8.47 14.77 -15.27
C THR A 171 9.71 15.57 -14.90
N ALA A 172 10.14 15.45 -13.65
CA ALA A 172 11.28 16.18 -13.12
C ALA A 172 12.59 15.71 -13.79
N ILE A 173 12.76 14.40 -13.95
CA ILE A 173 13.89 13.78 -14.66
C ILE A 173 13.92 14.22 -16.13
N LEU A 174 12.77 14.19 -16.82
CA LEU A 174 12.67 14.59 -18.22
C LEU A 174 12.89 16.09 -18.41
N SER A 175 12.34 16.93 -17.54
CA SER A 175 12.56 18.39 -17.58
C SER A 175 14.03 18.73 -17.36
N TYR A 176 14.72 18.03 -16.45
CA TYR A 176 16.16 18.18 -16.27
C TYR A 176 16.95 17.71 -17.51
N GLY A 177 16.64 16.51 -18.03
CA GLY A 177 17.30 15.98 -19.22
C GLY A 177 17.09 16.82 -20.49
N LYS A 178 15.96 17.54 -20.59
CA LYS A 178 15.68 18.50 -21.67
C LYS A 178 16.27 19.89 -21.43
N GLY A 179 16.92 20.14 -20.28
CA GLY A 179 17.43 21.46 -19.90
C GLY A 179 16.35 22.48 -19.54
N MET A 180 15.08 22.06 -19.43
CA MET A 180 13.97 22.93 -19.01
C MET A 180 14.00 23.22 -17.51
N LEU A 181 14.60 22.32 -16.73
CA LEU A 181 14.81 22.47 -15.31
C LEU A 181 16.32 22.39 -15.03
N THR A 182 16.93 23.51 -14.64
CA THR A 182 18.38 23.61 -14.43
C THR A 182 18.82 23.36 -13.00
N CYS A 183 17.91 23.46 -12.03
CA CYS A 183 18.18 23.20 -10.61
C CYS A 183 16.93 22.70 -9.87
N PHE A 184 17.13 21.98 -8.77
CA PHE A 184 16.10 21.59 -7.82
C PHE A 184 16.32 22.34 -6.50
N LEU A 185 15.35 23.18 -6.13
CA LEU A 185 15.34 23.82 -4.82
C LEU A 185 14.77 22.82 -3.81
N ILE A 186 15.64 22.26 -2.98
CA ILE A 186 15.27 21.39 -1.87
C ILE A 186 15.59 22.14 -0.58
N ASP A 187 14.58 22.34 0.26
CA ASP A 187 14.81 22.85 1.61
C ASP A 187 15.46 21.76 2.46
N GLN A 188 16.71 21.97 2.86
CA GLN A 188 17.48 21.04 3.68
C GLN A 188 16.76 20.64 4.97
N LYS A 189 15.94 21.53 5.55
CA LYS A 189 15.20 21.26 6.79
C LYS A 189 13.98 20.36 6.58
N SER A 190 13.49 20.24 5.35
CA SER A 190 12.33 19.43 4.99
C SER A 190 12.71 18.01 4.53
N SER A 191 14.01 17.72 4.36
CA SER A 191 14.53 16.52 3.70
C SER A 191 15.41 15.60 4.58
N MET A 192 15.57 15.91 5.88
CA MET A 192 16.22 15.04 6.87
C MET A 192 15.23 14.63 7.95
#